data_AF-X1EB86-F1
#
_entry.id   AF-X1EB86-F1
#
_cell.length_a   1.000
_cell.length_b   1.000
_cell.length_c   1.000
_cell.angle_alpha   90.00
_cell.angle_beta   90.00
_cell.angle_gamma   90.00
#
_symmetry.space_group_name_H-M   'P 1'
#
loop_
_entity.id
_entity.type
_entity.pdbx_description
1 polymer ?
#
loop_
_entity_poly.entity_id
_entity_poly.type
_entity_poly.pdbx_seq_one_letter_code
_entity_poly.pdbx_strand_id
1 'polypeptide(L)'
;MYDLFEKDYFSDLFALINIGKRISGKKDIYVEFNQNSQLTFTDGRFIYLPKKLKDDISSAQGLVAHESGHIGYGSFELSFIKLIDILSKKYTLPQYFVKQVINVVEDVRVNFLNNIKFPGFYNNLRSLTLQLLPNLILKMKQSGDLLIYINLFME
;
A
#
# COMPACT_ATOMS: atom_id res chain seq x y z
N MET A 1 -9.90 -23.01 -30.71
CA MET A 1 -8.66 -22.50 -30.10
C MET A 1 -8.78 -22.85 -28.63
N TYR A 2 -8.04 -23.87 -28.17
CA TYR A 2 -8.09 -24.30 -26.77
C TYR A 2 -7.30 -23.29 -25.93
N ASP A 3 -7.91 -22.78 -24.88
CA ASP A 3 -7.28 -21.89 -23.90
C ASP A 3 -6.34 -22.76 -23.05
N LEU A 4 -5.07 -22.83 -23.47
CA LEU A 4 -4.07 -23.79 -22.96
C LEU A 4 -3.33 -23.29 -21.71
N PHE A 5 -3.76 -22.18 -21.10
CA PHE A 5 -3.08 -21.62 -19.93
C PHE A 5 -4.09 -21.26 -18.85
N GLU A 6 -4.42 -22.25 -18.00
CA GLU A 6 -5.04 -21.93 -16.71
C GLU A 6 -3.97 -21.30 -15.82
N LYS A 7 -4.27 -20.11 -15.28
CA LYS A 7 -3.38 -19.43 -14.34
C LYS A 7 -3.24 -20.29 -13.08
N ASP A 8 -2.02 -20.75 -12.79
CA ASP A 8 -1.74 -21.43 -11.54
C ASP A 8 -1.69 -20.42 -10.38
N TYR A 9 -2.73 -20.45 -9.56
CA TYR A 9 -2.85 -19.63 -8.36
C TYR A 9 -1.63 -19.74 -7.44
N PHE A 10 -1.03 -20.93 -7.29
CA PHE A 10 0.10 -21.11 -6.39
C PHE A 10 1.35 -20.43 -6.92
N SER A 11 1.60 -20.51 -8.23
CA SER A 11 2.70 -19.79 -8.89
C SER A 11 2.61 -18.29 -8.66
N ASP A 12 1.43 -17.70 -8.87
CA ASP A 12 1.20 -16.26 -8.62
C ASP A 12 1.37 -15.90 -7.14
N LEU A 13 0.83 -16.72 -6.22
CA LEU A 13 0.98 -16.52 -4.79
C LEU A 13 2.45 -16.59 -4.35
N PHE A 14 3.23 -17.54 -4.85
CA PHE A 14 4.65 -17.64 -4.55
C PHE A 14 5.44 -16.45 -5.09
N ALA A 15 5.09 -15.96 -6.29
CA ALA A 15 5.69 -14.75 -6.84
C ALA A 15 5.45 -13.54 -5.93
N LEU A 16 4.21 -13.34 -5.48
CA LEU A 16 3.84 -12.26 -4.54
C LEU A 16 4.59 -12.38 -3.21
N ILE A 17 4.63 -13.58 -2.63
CA ILE A 17 5.39 -13.84 -1.39
C ILE A 17 6.87 -13.49 -1.55
N ASN A 18 7.48 -13.88 -2.67
CA ASN A 18 8.89 -13.61 -2.93
C ASN A 18 9.18 -12.12 -3.14
N ILE A 19 8.27 -11.38 -3.78
CA ILE A 19 8.33 -9.92 -3.84
C ILE A 19 8.31 -9.34 -2.43
N GLY A 20 7.37 -9.80 -1.59
CA GLY A 20 7.25 -9.27 -0.25
C GLY A 20 8.48 -9.52 0.61
N LYS A 21 9.06 -10.72 0.54
CA LYS A 21 10.34 -11.04 1.19
C LYS A 21 11.49 -10.18 0.68
N ARG A 22 11.59 -9.99 -0.63
CA ARG A 22 12.68 -9.23 -1.26
C ARG A 22 12.67 -7.76 -0.83
N ILE A 23 11.49 -7.13 -0.81
CA ILE A 23 11.36 -5.71 -0.51
C ILE A 23 11.45 -5.45 0.99
N SER A 24 10.78 -6.27 1.81
CA SER A 24 10.80 -6.12 3.27
C SER A 24 12.15 -6.47 3.90
N GLY A 25 12.96 -7.29 3.23
CA GLY A 25 14.18 -7.87 3.80
C GLY A 25 13.92 -8.95 4.86
N LYS A 26 12.66 -9.35 5.07
CA LYS A 26 12.27 -10.40 6.03
C LYS A 26 12.04 -11.73 5.33
N LYS A 27 12.37 -12.83 6.00
CA LYS A 27 12.15 -14.20 5.48
C LYS A 27 10.73 -14.69 5.69
N ASP A 28 10.08 -14.21 6.74
CA ASP A 28 8.76 -14.66 7.17
C ASP A 28 7.68 -13.66 6.72
N ILE A 29 7.48 -13.55 5.41
CA ILE A 29 6.40 -12.78 4.80
C ILE A 29 5.43 -13.72 4.10
N TYR A 30 4.14 -13.45 4.28
CA TYR A 30 3.03 -14.20 3.71
C TYR A 30 2.03 -13.25 3.06
N VAL A 31 1.32 -13.73 2.05
CA VAL A 31 0.28 -12.95 1.35
C VAL A 31 -1.03 -13.72 1.45
N GLU A 32 -2.10 -13.03 1.82
CA GLU A 32 -3.43 -13.61 1.94
C GLU A 32 -4.46 -12.78 1.18
N PHE A 33 -5.30 -13.45 0.39
CA PHE A 33 -6.45 -12.81 -0.25
C PHE A 33 -7.68 -12.94 0.66
N ASN A 34 -8.01 -11.85 1.36
CA ASN A 34 -9.11 -11.80 2.31
C ASN A 34 -10.44 -11.49 1.59
N GLN A 35 -11.47 -12.31 1.85
CA GLN A 35 -12.80 -12.15 1.25
C GLN A 35 -13.61 -11.00 1.87
N ASN A 36 -13.31 -10.64 3.11
CA ASN A 36 -14.08 -9.69 3.91
C ASN A 36 -13.46 -8.28 3.94
N SER A 37 -12.23 -8.11 3.46
CA SER A 37 -11.56 -6.82 3.41
C SER A 37 -11.60 -6.22 2.00
N GLN A 38 -12.01 -4.96 1.91
CA GLN A 38 -11.83 -4.15 0.70
C GLN A 38 -10.50 -3.40 0.69
N LEU A 39 -9.77 -3.41 1.81
CA LEU A 39 -8.54 -2.66 2.02
C LEU A 39 -7.34 -3.60 2.00
N THR A 40 -6.25 -3.08 1.45
CA THR A 40 -4.92 -3.67 1.57
C THR A 40 -4.27 -3.14 2.85
N PHE A 41 -3.61 -4.02 3.61
CA PHE A 41 -2.84 -3.66 4.79
C PHE A 41 -1.86 -4.77 5.18
N THR A 42 -0.96 -4.46 6.11
CA THR A 42 -0.05 -5.44 6.73
C THR A 42 -0.07 -5.39 8.26
N ASP A 43 0.22 -6.53 8.89
CA ASP A 43 0.50 -6.64 10.33
C ASP A 43 2.00 -6.81 10.64
N GLY A 44 2.87 -6.61 9.63
CA GLY A 44 4.32 -6.80 9.74
C GLY A 44 4.83 -8.19 9.37
N ARG A 45 3.93 -9.18 9.21
CA ARG A 45 4.23 -10.56 8.78
C ARG A 45 3.35 -11.02 7.62
N PHE A 46 2.07 -10.68 7.65
CA PHE A 46 1.10 -10.94 6.61
C PHE A 46 0.78 -9.67 5.84
N ILE A 47 0.57 -9.82 4.54
CA ILE A 47 0.06 -8.78 3.64
C ILE A 47 -1.31 -9.25 3.16
N TYR A 48 -2.34 -8.50 3.52
CA TYR A 48 -3.72 -8.84 3.20
C TYR A 48 -4.15 -8.05 1.96
N LEU A 49 -4.63 -8.76 0.94
CA LEU A 49 -5.15 -8.19 -0.29
C LEU A 49 -6.65 -8.48 -0.44
N PRO A 50 -7.43 -7.60 -1.08
CA PRO A 50 -8.82 -7.90 -1.46
C PRO A 50 -8.91 -9.08 -2.42
N LYS A 51 -9.86 -10.01 -2.20
CA LYS A 51 -10.08 -11.19 -3.05
C LYS A 51 -10.23 -10.87 -4.55
N LYS A 52 -10.81 -9.72 -4.90
CA LYS A 52 -10.99 -9.28 -6.30
C LYS A 52 -9.68 -9.10 -7.08
N LEU A 53 -8.54 -8.97 -6.39
CA LEU A 53 -7.23 -8.82 -7.01
C LEU A 53 -6.52 -10.16 -7.25
N LYS A 54 -7.15 -11.28 -6.89
CA LYS A 54 -6.57 -12.61 -7.03
C LYS A 54 -6.12 -12.91 -8.47
N ASP A 55 -6.90 -12.46 -9.46
CA ASP A 55 -6.63 -12.72 -10.88
C ASP A 55 -5.91 -11.56 -11.59
N ASP A 56 -5.67 -10.46 -10.87
CA ASP A 56 -4.95 -9.25 -11.32
C ASP A 56 -3.59 -9.16 -10.63
N ILE A 57 -2.67 -9.97 -11.13
CA ILE A 57 -1.32 -10.11 -10.57
C ILE A 57 -0.55 -8.79 -10.59
N SER A 58 -0.72 -7.95 -11.62
CA SER A 58 0.01 -6.67 -11.72
C SER A 58 -0.36 -5.75 -10.57
N SER A 59 -1.66 -5.54 -10.35
CA SER A 59 -2.16 -4.74 -9.23
C SER A 59 -1.76 -5.33 -7.88
N ALA A 60 -1.85 -6.66 -7.73
CA ALA A 60 -1.42 -7.36 -6.52
C ALA A 60 0.08 -7.16 -6.25
N GLN A 61 0.94 -7.23 -7.26
CA GLN A 61 2.37 -6.99 -7.13
C GLN A 61 2.67 -5.56 -6.67
N GLY A 62 1.97 -4.56 -7.22
CA GLY A 62 2.14 -3.16 -6.82
C GLY A 62 1.76 -2.93 -5.35
N LEU A 63 0.63 -3.50 -4.92
CA LEU A 63 0.16 -3.41 -3.54
C LEU A 63 1.06 -4.19 -2.56
N VAL A 64 1.49 -5.40 -2.92
CA VAL A 64 2.43 -6.17 -2.09
C VAL A 64 3.75 -5.41 -1.95
N ALA A 65 4.24 -4.78 -3.00
CA ALA A 65 5.46 -3.98 -2.93
C ALA A 65 5.30 -2.76 -2.00
N HIS A 66 4.15 -2.09 -2.02
CA HIS A 66 3.83 -1.00 -1.11
C HIS A 66 3.85 -1.46 0.36
N GLU A 67 3.03 -2.46 0.71
CA GLU A 67 2.95 -2.97 2.08
C GLU A 67 4.29 -3.52 2.58
N SER A 68 5.03 -4.20 1.71
CA SER A 68 6.38 -4.70 2.06
C SER A 68 7.37 -3.58 2.31
N GLY A 69 7.18 -2.42 1.68
CA GLY A 69 7.95 -1.21 1.94
C GLY A 69 7.72 -0.70 3.36
N HIS A 70 6.47 -0.68 3.84
CA HIS A 70 6.16 -0.37 5.25
C HIS A 70 6.90 -1.29 6.21
N ILE A 71 6.95 -2.59 5.91
CA ILE A 71 7.65 -3.59 6.74
C ILE A 71 9.17 -3.40 6.72
N GLY A 72 9.76 -3.17 5.54
CA GLY A 72 11.21 -3.16 5.34
C GLY A 72 11.88 -1.81 5.63
N TYR A 73 11.15 -0.71 5.43
CA TYR A 73 11.65 0.64 5.67
C TYR A 73 11.21 1.17 7.05
N GLY A 74 10.65 0.30 7.90
CA GLY A 74 9.89 0.56 9.13
C GLY A 74 10.65 1.19 10.30
N SER A 75 11.66 2.02 10.05
CA SER A 75 12.27 2.89 11.07
C SER A 75 11.30 3.96 11.60
N PHE A 76 10.08 4.07 11.05
CA PHE A 76 9.11 5.10 11.42
C PHE A 76 8.09 4.66 12.48
N GLU A 77 7.66 3.40 12.61
CA GLU A 77 6.49 3.03 13.47
C GLU A 77 6.60 3.41 14.96
N LEU A 78 7.74 3.14 15.61
CA LEU A 78 7.95 3.57 17.01
C LEU A 78 8.07 5.09 17.14
N SER A 79 8.56 5.74 16.08
CA SER A 79 8.68 7.19 15.99
C SER A 79 7.33 7.87 15.70
N PHE A 80 6.36 7.14 15.11
CA PHE A 80 5.06 7.65 14.68
C PHE A 80 4.24 8.17 15.86
N ILE A 81 4.07 7.38 16.92
CA ILE A 81 3.25 7.79 18.08
C ILE A 81 3.83 9.04 18.75
N LYS A 82 5.16 9.07 18.90
CA LYS A 82 5.86 10.22 19.47
C LYS A 82 5.78 11.44 18.56
N LEU A 83 5.90 11.27 17.25
CA LEU A 83 5.78 12.34 16.26
C LEU A 83 4.36 12.92 16.24
N ILE A 84 3.34 12.06 16.29
CA ILE A 84 1.93 12.46 16.40
C ILE A 84 1.73 13.33 17.63
N ASP A 85 2.21 12.88 18.80
CA ASP A 85 2.07 13.62 20.06
C ASP A 85 2.78 14.98 20.02
N ILE A 86 4.03 15.01 19.53
CA ILE A 86 4.82 16.25 19.40
C ILE A 86 4.14 17.24 18.46
N LEU A 87 3.72 16.81 17.27
CA LEU A 87 3.10 17.69 16.27
C LEU A 87 1.71 18.15 16.72
N SER A 88 0.92 17.26 17.31
CA SER A 88 -0.39 17.59 17.88
C SER A 88 -0.27 18.68 18.94
N LYS A 89 0.69 18.56 19.87
CA LYS A 89 0.94 19.57 20.91
C LYS A 89 1.51 20.87 20.35
N LYS A 90 2.51 20.79 19.46
CA LYS A 90 3.19 21.96 18.89
C LYS A 90 2.23 22.86 18.09
N TYR A 91 1.31 22.26 17.35
CA TYR A 91 0.38 22.98 16.47
C TYR A 91 -1.05 23.03 17.01
N THR A 92 -1.30 22.49 18.20
CA THR A 92 -2.63 22.45 18.84
C THR A 92 -3.69 21.75 17.97
N LEU A 93 -3.31 20.66 17.31
CA LEU A 93 -4.17 19.91 16.39
C LEU A 93 -4.64 18.59 17.02
N PRO A 94 -5.83 18.06 16.65
CA PRO A 94 -6.27 16.74 17.09
C PRO A 94 -5.29 15.65 16.68
N GLN A 95 -4.92 14.75 17.61
CA GLN A 95 -3.99 13.65 17.34
C GLN A 95 -4.46 12.75 16.18
N TYR A 96 -5.78 12.55 16.07
CA TYR A 96 -6.37 11.77 14.97
C TYR A 96 -6.06 12.39 13.61
N PHE A 97 -6.23 13.72 13.46
CA PHE A 97 -5.93 14.43 12.23
C PHE A 97 -4.44 14.36 11.88
N VAL A 98 -3.57 14.60 12.88
CA VAL A 98 -2.11 14.51 12.70
C VAL A 98 -1.70 13.10 12.28
N LYS A 99 -2.27 12.06 12.89
CA LYS A 99 -2.04 10.66 12.50
C LYS A 99 -2.39 10.43 11.05
N GLN A 100 -3.54 10.92 10.59
CA GLN A 100 -3.95 10.76 9.19
C GLN A 100 -2.97 11.43 8.23
N VAL A 101 -2.50 12.64 8.54
CA VAL A 101 -1.50 13.35 7.71
C VAL A 101 -0.18 12.57 7.66
N ILE A 102 0.32 12.10 8.80
CA ILE A 102 1.60 11.35 8.83
C ILE A 102 1.46 10.02 8.07
N ASN A 103 0.32 9.32 8.18
CA ASN A 103 0.06 8.11 7.40
C ASN A 103 0.21 8.39 5.88
N VAL A 104 -0.39 9.48 5.38
CA VAL A 104 -0.26 9.84 3.96
C VAL A 104 1.19 10.15 3.59
N VAL A 105 1.91 10.89 4.43
CA VAL A 105 3.32 11.20 4.18
C VAL A 105 4.18 9.93 4.14
N GLU A 106 3.87 8.95 4.99
CA GLU A 106 4.57 7.67 5.00
C GLU A 106 4.28 6.84 3.76
N ASP A 107 3.02 6.77 3.30
CA ASP A 107 2.66 6.10 2.05
C ASP A 107 3.42 6.71 0.87
N VAL A 108 3.47 8.04 0.78
CA VAL A 108 4.25 8.78 -0.22
C VAL A 108 5.73 8.43 -0.13
N ARG A 109 6.30 8.41 1.09
CA ARG A 109 7.71 8.06 1.30
C ARG A 109 8.01 6.63 0.84
N VAL A 110 7.14 5.68 1.15
CA VAL A 110 7.26 4.29 0.71
C VAL A 110 7.19 4.18 -0.81
N ASN A 111 6.23 4.88 -1.43
CA ASN A 111 6.08 4.90 -2.88
C ASN A 111 7.30 5.52 -3.58
N PHE A 112 7.85 6.60 -3.03
CA PHE A 112 9.10 7.19 -3.51
C PHE A 112 10.28 6.21 -3.44
N LEU A 113 10.44 5.52 -2.31
CA LEU A 113 11.50 4.50 -2.15
C LEU A 113 11.33 3.33 -3.12
N ASN A 114 10.08 2.89 -3.33
CA ASN A 114 9.77 1.84 -4.29
C ASN A 114 9.98 2.28 -5.73
N ASN A 115 9.70 3.54 -6.09
CA ASN A 115 10.01 4.06 -7.41
C ASN A 115 11.52 4.00 -7.70
N ILE A 116 12.36 4.30 -6.71
CA ILE A 116 13.82 4.23 -6.86
C ILE A 116 14.31 2.78 -6.90
N LYS A 117 13.88 1.93 -5.96
CA LYS A 117 14.46 0.59 -5.76
C LYS A 117 13.80 -0.50 -6.61
N PHE A 118 12.50 -0.35 -6.88
CA PHE A 118 11.63 -1.35 -7.49
C PHE A 118 10.63 -0.71 -8.47
N PRO A 119 11.11 0.04 -9.50
CA PRO A 119 10.26 0.89 -10.35
C PRO A 119 9.14 0.13 -11.06
N GLY A 120 9.35 -1.15 -11.43
CA GLY A 120 8.31 -1.96 -12.06
C GLY A 120 7.08 -2.15 -11.19
N PHE A 121 7.26 -2.44 -9.89
CA PHE A 121 6.13 -2.59 -8.97
C PHE A 121 5.50 -1.26 -8.61
N TYR A 122 6.29 -0.19 -8.53
CA TYR A 122 5.75 1.17 -8.41
C TYR A 122 4.83 1.52 -9.59
N ASN A 123 5.25 1.23 -10.82
CA ASN A 123 4.44 1.49 -12.01
C ASN A 123 3.13 0.70 -11.99
N ASN A 124 3.17 -0.56 -11.56
CA ASN A 124 1.96 -1.36 -11.41
C ASN A 124 0.97 -0.71 -10.42
N LEU A 125 1.47 -0.24 -9.27
CA LEU A 125 0.66 0.47 -8.28
C LEU A 125 0.10 1.77 -8.87
N ARG A 126 0.93 2.56 -9.57
CA ARG A 126 0.51 3.82 -10.19
C ARG A 126 -0.57 3.59 -11.24
N SER A 127 -0.47 2.55 -12.06
CA SER A 127 -1.51 2.17 -13.02
C SER A 127 -2.83 1.85 -12.33
N LEU A 128 -2.81 1.11 -11.23
CA LEU A 128 -4.01 0.83 -10.42
C LEU A 128 -4.59 2.13 -9.83
N THR A 129 -3.75 3.00 -9.26
CA THR A 129 -4.19 4.29 -8.70
C THR A 129 -4.88 5.16 -9.76
N LEU A 130 -4.33 5.24 -10.97
CA LEU A 130 -4.92 5.97 -12.08
C LEU A 130 -6.27 5.40 -12.52
N GLN A 131 -6.45 4.08 -12.49
CA GLN A 131 -7.75 3.45 -12.76
C GLN A 131 -8.80 3.77 -11.69
N LEU A 132 -8.38 3.90 -10.43
CA LEU A 132 -9.26 4.22 -9.30
C LEU A 132 -9.52 5.73 -9.16
N LEU A 133 -8.69 6.58 -9.77
CA LEU A 133 -8.73 8.04 -9.66
C LEU A 133 -10.11 8.66 -9.93
N PRO A 134 -10.88 8.27 -10.96
CA PRO A 134 -12.22 8.84 -11.17
C PRO A 134 -13.15 8.60 -9.98
N ASN A 135 -13.10 7.40 -9.40
CA ASN A 135 -13.91 7.04 -8.23
C ASN A 135 -13.43 7.78 -6.97
N LEU A 136 -12.11 7.98 -6.84
CA LEU A 136 -11.53 8.77 -5.75
C LEU A 136 -11.97 10.23 -5.83
N ILE A 137 -11.92 10.85 -7.01
CA ILE A 137 -12.38 12.24 -7.22
C ILE A 137 -13.87 12.39 -6.88
N LEU A 138 -14.71 11.43 -7.25
CA LEU A 138 -16.13 11.46 -6.89
C LEU A 138 -16.33 11.38 -5.38
N LYS A 139 -15.61 10.49 -4.68
CA LYS A 139 -15.64 10.43 -3.21
C LYS A 139 -15.14 11.73 -2.59
N MET A 140 -14.04 12.30 -3.08
CA MET A 140 -13.50 13.58 -2.58
C MET A 140 -14.51 14.71 -2.67
N LYS A 141 -15.27 14.80 -3.77
CA LYS A 141 -16.32 15.82 -3.93
C LYS A 141 -17.47 15.64 -2.94
N GLN A 142 -17.72 14.40 -2.49
CA GLN A 142 -18.78 14.08 -1.53
C GLN A 142 -18.33 14.25 -0.08
N SER A 143 -17.08 13.91 0.25
CA SER A 143 -16.57 13.89 1.63
C SER A 143 -15.63 15.05 1.99
N GLY A 144 -15.14 15.83 1.01
CA GLY A 144 -14.18 16.92 1.24
C GLY A 144 -12.81 16.46 1.73
N ASP A 145 -12.40 15.23 1.40
CA ASP A 145 -11.24 14.56 2.02
C ASP A 145 -9.90 15.12 1.53
N LEU A 146 -9.35 16.07 2.31
CA LEU A 146 -8.05 16.73 2.10
C LEU A 146 -6.88 15.73 2.02
N LEU A 147 -7.00 14.56 2.66
CA LEU A 147 -5.92 13.57 2.73
C LEU A 147 -5.72 12.86 1.39
N ILE A 148 -6.80 12.66 0.62
CA ILE A 148 -6.72 12.14 -0.74
C ILE A 148 -6.01 13.15 -1.66
N TYR A 149 -6.21 14.45 -1.43
CA TYR A 149 -5.51 15.50 -2.16
C TYR A 149 -4.00 15.49 -1.89
N ILE A 150 -3.60 15.35 -0.62
CA ILE A 150 -2.18 15.28 -0.24
C ILE A 150 -1.52 14.03 -0.83
N ASN A 151 -2.20 12.88 -0.79
CA ASN A 151 -1.68 11.63 -1.34
C ASN A 151 -1.47 11.75 -2.87
N LEU A 152 -2.49 12.22 -3.60
CA LEU A 152 -2.42 12.36 -5.06
C LEU A 152 -1.46 13.45 -5.54
N PHE A 153 -1.24 14.51 -4.76
CA PHE A 153 -0.36 15.62 -5.13
C PHE A 153 1.12 15.31 -4.88
N MET A 154 1.40 14.41 -3.94
CA MET A 154 2.77 14.05 -3.56
C MET A 154 3.30 12.82 -4.32
N GLU A 155 2.48 12.19 -5.19
CA GLU A 155 2.84 11.14 -6.16
C GLU A 155 2.89 11.62 -7.63
#